data_AF-A0A426FZS7-F1
#
_entry.id   AF-A0A426FZS7-F1
#
_cell.length_a   1.000
_cell.length_b   1.000
_cell.length_c   1.000
_cell.angle_alpha   90.00
_cell.angle_beta   90.00
_cell.angle_gamma   90.00
#
_symmetry.space_group_name_H-M   'P 1'
#
loop_
_entity.id
_entity.type
_entity.pdbx_description
1 polymer ?
#
loop_
_entity_poly.entity_id
_entity_poly.type
_entity_poly.pdbx_seq_one_letter_code
_entity_poly.pdbx_strand_id
1 'polypeptide(L)' 'TELIETLRSYTFKYLPGFGYLPNYTRTAITDQLHQTFGFRSDYQILSEKKMKKILQSSKSRKSTHF' A
#
# COMPACT_ATOMS: atom_id res chain seq x y z
N THR A 1 13.05 0.13 -16.70
CA THR A 1 12.61 0.76 -15.42
C THR A 1 11.15 0.46 -15.11
N GLU A 2 10.60 -0.65 -15.59
CA GLU A 2 9.14 -0.86 -15.64
C GLU A 2 8.48 -1.15 -14.28
N LEU A 3 9.25 -1.67 -13.31
CA LEU A 3 8.72 -2.02 -11.98
C LEU A 3 8.24 -0.79 -11.20
N ILE A 4 9.02 0.29 -11.22
CA ILE A 4 8.72 1.53 -10.49
C ILE A 4 7.56 2.28 -11.17
N GLU A 5 7.51 2.24 -12.49
CA GLU A 5 6.42 2.85 -13.28
C GLU A 5 5.10 2.13 -13.02
N THR A 6 5.13 0.80 -12.94
CA THR A 6 3.98 -0.03 -12.55
C THR A 6 3.53 0.26 -11.12
N LEU A 7 4.45 0.41 -10.17
CA LEU A 7 4.10 0.77 -8.79
C LEU A 7 3.55 2.20 -8.68
N ARG A 8 4.03 3.14 -9.50
CA ARG A 8 3.51 4.51 -9.55
C ARG A 8 2.13 4.61 -10.20
N SER A 9 1.81 3.74 -11.15
CA SER A 9 0.49 3.72 -11.78
C SER A 9 -0.59 3.14 -10.87
N TYR A 10 -0.21 2.48 -9.76
CA TYR A 10 -1.15 1.98 -8.77
C TYR A 10 -1.81 3.12 -8.02
N THR A 11 -3.10 3.29 -8.30
CA THR A 11 -3.93 4.33 -7.70
C THR A 11 -4.85 3.73 -6.65
N PHE A 12 -5.22 4.56 -5.67
CA PHE A 12 -6.20 4.22 -4.66
C PHE A 12 -7.39 5.16 -4.81
N LYS A 13 -8.60 4.61 -4.87
CA LYS A 13 -9.84 5.38 -4.92
C LYS A 13 -10.32 5.66 -3.49
N TYR A 14 -10.48 6.92 -3.14
CA TYR A 14 -11.10 7.30 -1.88
C TYR A 14 -12.62 7.09 -1.94
N LEU A 15 -13.15 6.35 -0.98
CA LEU A 15 -14.57 6.09 -0.75
C LEU A 15 -14.96 6.72 0.59
N PRO A 16 -15.67 7.86 0.59
CA PRO A 16 -16.08 8.53 1.83
C PRO A 16 -16.93 7.59 2.69
N GLY A 17 -16.58 7.48 3.98
CA GLY A 17 -17.24 6.59 4.95
C GLY A 17 -16.73 5.14 4.97
N PHE A 18 -16.08 4.67 3.91
CA PHE A 18 -15.55 3.30 3.84
C PHE A 18 -14.01 3.23 3.90
N GLY A 19 -13.32 4.18 3.27
CA GLY A 19 -11.86 4.24 3.24
C GLY A 19 -11.28 4.34 1.83
N TYR A 20 -10.21 3.61 1.54
CA TYR A 20 -9.52 3.61 0.26
C TYR A 20 -9.62 2.23 -0.40
N LEU A 21 -10.06 2.21 -1.65
CA LEU A 21 -10.11 1.00 -2.47
C LEU A 21 -8.88 0.97 -3.41
N PRO A 22 -8.07 -0.09 -3.40
CA PRO A 22 -7.02 -0.25 -4.40
C PRO A 22 -7.63 -0.38 -5.80
N ASN A 23 -7.15 0.42 -6.76
CA ASN A 23 -7.50 0.31 -8.17
C ASN A 23 -6.33 -0.31 -8.95
N TYR A 24 -5.84 -1.45 -8.46
CA TYR A 24 -4.79 -2.23 -9.09
C TYR A 24 -4.95 -3.71 -8.75
N THR A 25 -4.42 -4.58 -9.60
CA THR A 25 -4.46 -6.04 -9.40
C THR A 25 -3.24 -6.51 -8.63
N ARG A 26 -3.42 -7.52 -7.76
CA ARG A 26 -2.31 -8.16 -7.05
C ARG A 26 -1.34 -8.78 -8.05
N THR A 27 -0.09 -8.36 -7.98
CA THR A 27 1.05 -8.89 -8.76
C THR A 27 2.16 -9.36 -7.82
N ALA A 28 3.13 -10.10 -8.35
CA ALA A 28 4.33 -10.50 -7.60
C ALA A 28 5.04 -9.30 -6.92
N ILE A 29 4.93 -8.11 -7.52
CA ILE A 29 5.47 -6.87 -6.97
C ILE A 29 4.73 -6.47 -5.68
N THR A 30 3.40 -6.51 -5.69
CA THR A 30 2.59 -6.23 -4.49
C THR A 30 2.75 -7.30 -3.43
N ASP A 31 3.00 -8.56 -3.81
CA ASP A 31 3.34 -9.63 -2.86
C ASP A 31 4.60 -9.29 -2.09
N GLN A 32 5.68 -8.95 -2.80
CA GLN A 32 6.94 -8.57 -2.17
C GLN A 32 6.80 -7.30 -1.33
N LEU A 33 6.03 -6.32 -1.79
CA LEU A 33 5.71 -5.12 -1.00
C LEU A 33 5.00 -5.49 0.31
N HIS A 34 3.95 -6.32 0.25
CA HIS A 34 3.21 -6.72 1.43
C HIS A 34 4.05 -7.57 2.38
N GLN A 35 4.93 -8.44 1.87
CA GLN A 35 5.88 -9.22 2.66
C GLN A 35 6.90 -8.34 3.38
N THR A 36 7.45 -7.35 2.67
CA THR A 36 8.52 -6.48 3.19
C THR A 36 7.98 -5.49 4.21
N PHE A 37 6.81 -4.92 3.95
CA PHE A 37 6.23 -3.89 4.80
C PHE A 37 5.19 -4.41 5.81
N GLY A 38 4.78 -5.67 5.69
CA GLY A 38 3.83 -6.31 6.62
C GLY A 38 2.40 -5.74 6.59
N PHE A 39 2.05 -4.93 5.58
CA PHE A 39 0.68 -4.45 5.38
C PHE A 39 0.09 -5.05 4.10
N ARG A 40 -1.22 -5.33 4.10
CA ARG A 40 -1.98 -5.75 2.90
C ARG A 40 -2.94 -4.64 2.51
N SER A 41 -2.80 -4.17 1.27
CA SER A 41 -3.64 -3.13 0.70
C SER A 41 -4.50 -3.61 -0.47
N ASP A 42 -4.49 -4.91 -0.76
CA ASP A 42 -5.05 -5.52 -1.96
C ASP A 42 -6.38 -6.28 -1.76
N TYR A 43 -6.66 -6.77 -0.55
CA TYR A 43 -7.87 -7.59 -0.29
C TYR A 43 -9.04 -6.84 0.33
N GLN A 44 -8.83 -5.63 0.85
CA GLN A 44 -9.84 -4.92 1.63
C GLN A 44 -9.78 -3.42 1.39
N ILE A 45 -10.94 -2.78 1.56
CA ILE A 45 -11.03 -1.33 1.70
C ILE A 45 -10.15 -0.93 2.90
N LEU A 46 -9.10 -0.17 2.62
CA LEU A 46 -8.23 0.39 3.63
C LEU A 46 -8.96 1.52 4.34
N SER A 47 -9.42 1.31 5.57
CA SER A 47 -9.99 2.40 6.36
C SER A 47 -8.99 3.56 6.49
N GLU A 48 -9.47 4.80 6.63
CA GLU A 48 -8.62 5.99 6.73
C GLU A 48 -7.57 5.87 7.84
N LYS A 49 -7.92 5.22 8.97
CA LYS A 49 -6.99 4.90 10.06
C LYS A 49 -5.84 4.00 9.59
N LYS A 50 -6.13 2.98 8.77
CA LYS A 50 -5.15 2.04 8.23
C LYS A 50 -4.28 2.72 7.18
N MET A 51 -4.87 3.53 6.30
CA MET A 51 -4.13 4.33 5.33
C MET A 51 -3.18 5.33 6.01
N LYS A 52 -3.63 6.02 7.08
CA LYS A 52 -2.77 6.86 7.91
C LYS A 52 -1.61 6.08 8.52
N LYS A 53 -1.84 4.87 9.02
CA LYS A 53 -0.75 4.00 9.53
C LYS A 53 0.24 3.62 8.44
N ILE A 54 -0.24 3.24 7.25
CA ILE A 54 0.62 2.89 6.09
C ILE A 54 1.47 4.09 5.67
N LEU A 55 0.87 5.29 5.59
CA LEU A 55 1.56 6.55 5.30
C LEU A 55 2.59 6.91 6.38
N GLN A 56 2.26 6.67 7.66
CA GLN A 56 3.20 6.89 8.75
C GLN A 56 4.35 5.88 8.69
N SER A 57 4.08 4.60 8.41
CA SER A 57 5.13 3.59 8.29
C SER A 57 6.00 3.79 7.05
N SER A 58 5.43 4.28 5.93
CA SER A 58 6.20 4.56 4.71
C SER A 58 7.02 5.85 4.79
N LYS A 59 6.55 6.87 5.52
CA LYS A 59 7.30 8.10 5.79
C LYS A 59 8.31 7.96 6.91
N SER A 60 8.03 7.09 7.89
CA SER A 60 8.97 6.80 8.95
C SER A 60 10.10 5.96 8.35
N ARG A 61 11.28 6.57 8.16
CA ARG A 61 12.54 5.83 8.03
C ARG A 61 12.82 5.10 9.34
N LYS A 62 11.99 4.15 9.74
CA LYS A 62 12.45 3.12 10.67
C LYS A 62 13.31 2.19 9.84
N SER A 63 14.59 2.57 9.78
CA SER A 63 15.68 1.61 9.75
C SER A 63 15.31 0.52 10.74
N THR A 64 14.77 -0.58 10.23
CA THR A 64 14.48 -1.73 11.07
C THR A 64 15.81 -2.44 11.11
N HIS A 65 16.59 -2.09 12.14
CA HIS A 65 17.80 -2.81 12.48
C HIS A 65 17.37 -4.26 12.72
N PHE A 66 17.90 -5.15 11.89
CA PHE A 66 17.85 -6.60 12.07
C PHE A 66 18.57 -6.98 13.38
#